data_AF-A0A8C5IZP7-F1
#
_entry.id   AF-A0A8C5IZP7-F1
#
_cell.length_a   1.000
_cell.length_b   1.000
_cell.length_c   1.000
_cell.angle_alpha   90.00
_cell.angle_beta   90.00
_cell.angle_gamma   90.00
#
_symmetry.space_group_name_H-M   'P 1'
#
loop_
_entity.id
_entity.type
_entity.pdbx_description
1 polymer ?
#
loop_
_entity_poly.entity_id
_entity_poly.type
_entity_poly.pdbx_seq_one_letter_code
_entity_poly.pdbx_strand_id
1 'polypeptide(L)'
;MAQPRISAYLPPDIDPTKAALAFGRRALPKLNEELQSPELLTQQRALMALCDLVHDPEKVYEAIALGFLDSLKALLVHEDRTVRQKTTEALSVMALHSIG
;
A
#
# COMPACT_ATOMS: atom_id res chain seq x y z
N MET A 1 -18.15 2.49 -37.29
CA MET A 1 -18.12 2.65 -35.81
C MET A 1 -16.94 1.84 -35.29
N ALA A 2 -15.94 2.48 -34.68
CA ALA A 2 -14.77 1.78 -34.15
C ALA A 2 -15.13 1.15 -32.79
N GLN A 3 -15.03 -0.18 -32.69
CA GLN A 3 -15.16 -0.89 -31.43
C GLN A 3 -13.83 -0.79 -30.66
N PRO A 4 -13.84 -0.42 -29.36
CA PRO A 4 -12.62 -0.43 -28.57
C PRO A 4 -12.10 -1.87 -28.45
N ARG A 5 -10.91 -2.16 -28.99
CA ARG A 5 -10.21 -3.43 -28.80
C ARG A 5 -9.62 -3.45 -27.39
N ILE A 6 -10.39 -3.89 -26.42
CA ILE A 6 -9.90 -4.13 -25.07
C ILE A 6 -9.12 -5.45 -25.12
N SER A 7 -7.79 -5.38 -25.10
CA SER A 7 -6.92 -6.54 -24.99
C SER A 7 -7.22 -7.27 -23.67
N ALA A 8 -7.40 -8.59 -23.71
CA ALA A 8 -7.53 -9.42 -22.51
C ALA A 8 -6.21 -9.57 -21.73
N TYR A 9 -5.10 -9.15 -22.34
CA TYR A 9 -3.77 -9.18 -21.74
C TYR A 9 -3.39 -7.81 -21.19
N LEU A 10 -2.77 -7.81 -20.00
CA LEU A 10 -2.13 -6.62 -19.45
C LEU A 10 -1.10 -6.08 -20.46
N PRO A 11 -0.93 -4.75 -20.56
CA PRO A 11 0.16 -4.15 -21.30
C PRO A 11 1.51 -4.76 -20.85
N PRO A 12 2.46 -4.97 -21.78
CA PRO A 12 3.69 -5.69 -21.52
C PRO A 12 4.57 -5.08 -20.42
N ASP A 13 4.37 -3.79 -20.11
CA ASP A 13 5.18 -3.04 -19.13
C ASP A 13 4.55 -2.95 -17.73
N ILE A 14 3.45 -3.65 -17.45
CA ILE A 14 2.83 -3.64 -16.12
C ILE A 14 3.40 -4.76 -15.26
N ASP A 15 4.17 -4.37 -14.24
CA ASP A 15 4.62 -5.28 -13.19
C ASP A 15 3.41 -5.71 -12.32
N PRO A 16 3.02 -7.00 -12.35
CA PRO A 16 1.89 -7.48 -11.56
C PRO A 16 2.19 -7.51 -10.06
N THR A 17 3.40 -7.19 -9.61
CA THR A 17 3.74 -7.15 -8.17
C THR A 17 3.65 -5.74 -7.58
N LYS A 18 3.49 -4.71 -8.42
CA LYS A 18 3.37 -3.31 -7.97
C LYS A 18 1.91 -2.92 -7.75
N ALA A 19 1.66 -2.16 -6.69
CA ALA A 19 0.37 -1.50 -6.50
C ALA A 19 0.20 -0.36 -7.51
N ALA A 20 -1.01 -0.22 -8.06
CA ALA A 20 -1.38 0.95 -8.86
C ALA A 20 -1.69 2.12 -7.92
N LEU A 21 -0.64 2.84 -7.51
CA LEU A 21 -0.77 4.06 -6.70
C LEU A 21 -1.60 5.11 -7.45
N ALA A 22 -2.62 5.66 -6.78
CA ALA A 22 -3.36 6.79 -7.33
C ALA A 22 -2.48 8.05 -7.39
N PHE A 23 -2.81 8.96 -8.30
CA PHE A 23 -2.03 10.18 -8.51
C PHE A 23 -2.23 11.21 -7.39
N GLY A 24 -1.14 11.85 -6.97
CA GLY A 24 -1.14 12.99 -6.05
C GLY A 24 -1.77 12.67 -4.68
N ARG A 25 -2.62 13.58 -4.19
CA ARG A 25 -3.25 13.49 -2.85
C ARG A 25 -4.13 12.27 -2.65
N ARG A 26 -4.54 11.58 -3.72
CA ARG A 26 -5.36 10.36 -3.64
C ARG A 26 -4.53 9.09 -3.42
N ALA A 27 -3.20 9.17 -3.56
CA ALA A 27 -2.30 8.03 -3.39
C ALA A 27 -2.54 7.30 -2.06
N LEU A 28 -2.38 8.02 -0.93
CA LEU A 28 -2.49 7.43 0.41
C LEU A 28 -3.93 7.03 0.79
N PRO A 29 -4.98 7.82 0.55
CA PRO A 29 -6.34 7.38 0.87
C PRO A 29 -6.73 6.07 0.16
N LYS A 30 -6.45 5.96 -1.14
CA LYS A 30 -6.71 4.73 -1.89
C LYS A 30 -5.87 3.56 -1.38
N LEU A 31 -4.61 3.82 -1.04
CA LEU A 31 -3.74 2.80 -0.48
C LEU A 31 -4.28 2.25 0.85
N ASN A 32 -4.85 3.11 1.71
CA ASN A 32 -5.48 2.67 2.96
C ASN A 32 -6.71 1.79 2.71
N GLU A 33 -7.52 2.13 1.70
CA GLU A 33 -8.65 1.29 1.26
C GLU A 33 -8.15 -0.09 0.79
N GLU A 34 -7.05 -0.13 0.01
CA GLU A 34 -6.47 -1.37 -0.50
C GLU A 34 -5.83 -2.25 0.60
N LEU A 35 -5.29 -1.65 1.67
CA LEU A 35 -4.82 -2.38 2.85
C LEU A 35 -5.94 -3.15 3.57
N GLN A 36 -7.18 -2.72 3.41
CA GLN A 36 -8.37 -3.35 3.99
C GLN A 36 -9.10 -4.27 2.99
N SER A 37 -8.55 -4.43 1.79
CA SER A 37 -9.14 -5.29 0.76
C SER A 37 -9.27 -6.74 1.24
N PRO A 38 -10.34 -7.48 0.92
CA PRO A 38 -10.42 -8.92 1.21
C PRO A 38 -9.47 -9.75 0.34
N GLU A 39 -8.93 -9.18 -0.74
CA GLU A 39 -8.03 -9.87 -1.65
C GLU A 39 -6.58 -9.76 -1.17
N LEU A 40 -5.98 -10.91 -0.82
CA LEU A 40 -4.61 -10.98 -0.30
C LEU A 40 -3.57 -10.27 -1.19
N LEU A 41 -3.65 -10.49 -2.50
CA LEU A 41 -2.69 -9.91 -3.43
C LEU A 41 -2.78 -8.37 -3.47
N THR A 42 -3.99 -7.83 -3.33
CA THR A 42 -4.22 -6.39 -3.27
C THR A 42 -3.65 -5.80 -1.97
N GLN A 43 -3.86 -6.47 -0.82
CA GLN A 43 -3.24 -6.04 0.44
C GLN A 43 -1.71 -6.10 0.40
N GLN A 44 -1.14 -7.18 -0.13
CA GLN A 44 0.31 -7.35 -0.23
C GLN A 44 0.94 -6.26 -1.11
N ARG A 45 0.33 -5.97 -2.27
CA ARG A 45 0.77 -4.87 -3.14
C ARG A 45 0.69 -3.53 -2.41
N ALA A 46 -0.42 -3.27 -1.72
CA ALA A 46 -0.60 -2.03 -0.97
C ALA A 46 0.43 -1.88 0.16
N LEU A 47 0.76 -2.95 0.88
CA LEU A 47 1.81 -2.95 1.90
C LEU A 47 3.20 -2.71 1.32
N MET A 48 3.52 -3.30 0.16
CA MET A 48 4.80 -3.06 -0.51
C MET A 48 4.93 -1.59 -0.90
N ALA A 49 3.90 -1.02 -1.52
CA ALA A 49 3.89 0.40 -1.87
C ALA A 49 3.93 1.31 -0.64
N LEU A 50 3.31 0.91 0.48
CA LEU A 50 3.44 1.64 1.74
C LEU A 50 4.88 1.59 2.26
N CYS A 51 5.55 0.44 2.24
CA CYS A 51 6.95 0.31 2.65
C CYS A 51 7.85 1.26 1.84
N ASP A 52 7.63 1.37 0.53
CA ASP A 52 8.38 2.31 -0.31
C ASP A 52 8.12 3.78 0.07
N LEU A 53 6.90 4.12 0.49
CA LEU A 53 6.48 5.48 0.83
C LEU A 53 6.91 5.93 2.23
N VAL A 54 6.95 5.04 3.22
CA VAL A 54 7.25 5.42 4.62
C VAL A 54 8.70 5.81 4.87
N HIS A 55 9.58 5.64 3.87
CA HIS A 55 10.94 6.19 3.91
C HIS A 55 10.96 7.73 3.76
N ASP A 56 9.87 8.33 3.28
CA ASP A 56 9.67 9.77 3.19
C ASP A 56 8.90 10.26 4.45
N PRO A 57 9.52 11.07 5.33
CA PRO A 57 8.90 11.48 6.58
C PRO A 57 7.61 12.28 6.35
N GLU A 58 7.48 13.06 5.28
CA GLU A 58 6.25 13.79 4.97
C GLU A 58 5.08 12.81 4.74
N LYS A 59 5.34 11.71 4.03
CA LYS A 59 4.34 10.66 3.78
C LYS A 59 3.97 9.93 5.06
N VAL A 60 4.91 9.76 5.98
CA VAL A 60 4.62 9.17 7.29
C VAL A 60 3.63 10.05 8.05
N TYR A 61 3.84 11.36 8.11
CA TYR A 61 2.91 12.28 8.76
C TYR A 61 1.53 12.28 8.10
N GLU A 62 1.46 12.30 6.76
CA GLU A 62 0.20 12.19 6.03
C GLU A 62 -0.51 10.87 6.30
N ALA A 63 0.21 9.74 6.30
CA ALA A 63 -0.35 8.41 6.57
C ALA A 63 -0.91 8.31 8.00
N ILE A 64 -0.21 8.88 8.98
CA ILE A 64 -0.69 8.95 10.37
C ILE A 64 -1.99 9.77 10.43
N ALA A 65 -2.03 10.94 9.79
CA ALA A 65 -3.23 11.78 9.74
C ALA A 65 -4.43 11.09 9.05
N LEU A 66 -4.16 10.17 8.13
CA LEU A 66 -5.17 9.37 7.43
C LEU A 66 -5.57 8.07 8.16
N GLY A 67 -5.04 7.82 9.36
CA GLY A 67 -5.44 6.67 10.19
C GLY A 67 -4.80 5.33 9.79
N PHE A 68 -3.65 5.34 9.11
CA PHE A 68 -2.97 4.09 8.71
C PHE A 68 -2.58 3.22 9.92
N LEU A 69 -2.35 3.80 11.09
CA LEU A 69 -1.94 3.05 12.28
C LEU A 69 -2.99 2.03 12.74
N ASP A 70 -4.29 2.34 12.57
CA ASP A 70 -5.36 1.41 12.90
C ASP A 70 -5.38 0.21 11.95
N SER A 71 -5.21 0.47 10.65
CA SER A 71 -5.09 -0.58 9.62
C SER A 71 -3.85 -1.45 9.88
N LEU A 72 -2.68 -0.85 10.13
CA LEU A 72 -1.44 -1.60 10.40
C LEU A 72 -1.53 -2.43 11.68
N LYS A 73 -2.16 -1.91 12.73
CA LYS A 73 -2.40 -2.66 13.96
C LYS A 73 -3.22 -3.92 13.71
N ALA A 74 -4.25 -3.85 12.87
CA ALA A 74 -5.03 -5.03 12.49
C ALA A 74 -4.22 -6.03 11.67
N LEU A 75 -3.35 -5.55 10.77
CA LEU A 75 -2.52 -6.40 9.90
C LEU A 75 -1.40 -7.14 10.64
N LEU A 76 -1.00 -6.71 11.85
CA LEU A 76 -0.01 -7.42 12.67
C LEU A 76 -0.43 -8.85 13.06
N VAL A 77 -1.74 -9.12 13.13
CA VAL A 77 -2.30 -10.44 13.46
C VAL A 77 -2.85 -11.17 12.23
N HIS A 78 -2.58 -10.68 11.03
CA HIS A 78 -3.05 -11.28 9.79
C HIS A 78 -2.53 -12.71 9.61
N GLU A 79 -3.25 -13.61 8.92
CA GLU A 79 -2.87 -15.02 8.76
C GLU A 79 -1.65 -15.20 7.84
N ASP A 80 -1.54 -14.37 6.80
CA ASP A 80 -0.42 -14.37 5.87
C ASP A 80 0.88 -13.83 6.51
N ARG A 81 1.98 -14.56 6.34
CA ARG A 81 3.28 -14.22 6.92
C ARG A 81 3.89 -12.98 6.27
N THR A 82 3.72 -12.80 4.96
CA THR A 82 4.29 -11.66 4.23
C THR A 82 3.64 -10.37 4.68
N VAL A 83 2.31 -10.37 4.83
CA VAL A 83 1.54 -9.24 5.39
C VAL A 83 2.07 -8.86 6.77
N ARG A 84 2.23 -9.81 7.69
CA ARG A 84 2.76 -9.52 9.04
C ARG A 84 4.18 -8.95 9.01
N GLN A 85 5.05 -9.55 8.20
CA GLN A 85 6.45 -9.11 8.08
C GLN A 85 6.52 -7.68 7.55
N LYS A 86 5.83 -7.37 6.45
CA LYS A 86 5.84 -6.04 5.82
C LYS A 86 5.15 -4.98 6.67
N THR A 87 4.09 -5.35 7.37
CA THR A 87 3.44 -4.46 8.36
C THR A 87 4.41 -4.08 9.48
N THR A 88 5.18 -5.06 9.99
CA THR A 88 6.16 -4.81 11.06
C THR A 88 7.31 -3.92 10.56
N GLU A 89 7.79 -4.15 9.34
CA GLU A 89 8.80 -3.31 8.68
C GLU A 89 8.32 -1.87 8.55
N ALA A 90 7.12 -1.65 7.99
CA ALA A 90 6.53 -0.32 7.85
C ALA A 90 6.40 0.40 9.20
N LEU A 91 5.86 -0.27 10.22
CA LEU A 91 5.74 0.30 11.57
C LEU A 91 7.10 0.65 12.18
N SER A 92 8.12 -0.19 11.97
CA SER A 92 9.47 0.07 12.46
C SER A 92 10.08 1.32 11.81
N VAL A 93 9.92 1.48 10.49
CA VAL A 93 10.42 2.66 9.77
C VAL A 93 9.68 3.92 10.21
N MET A 94 8.35 3.87 10.27
CA MET A 94 7.53 5.00 10.73
C MET A 94 7.90 5.43 12.16
N ALA A 95 8.15 4.48 13.07
CA ALA A 95 8.55 4.76 14.44
C ALA A 95 9.93 5.45 14.53
N LEU A 96 10.88 5.09 13.66
CA LEU A 96 12.20 5.74 13.64
C LEU A 96 12.12 7.22 13.27
N HIS A 97 11.17 7.62 12.43
CA HIS A 97 10.95 9.02 12.08
C HIS A 97 10.37 9.87 13.23
N SER A 98 9.78 9.24 14.25
CA SER A 98 9.21 9.96 15.40
C SER A 98 10.24 10.49 16.40
N ILE A 99 11.53 10.16 16.23
CA ILE A 99 12.64 10.53 17.14
C ILE A 99 13.39 11.79 16.64
N GLY A 100 12.86 12.51 15.64
CA GLY A 100 13.46 13.72 15.07
C GLY A 100 12.97 15.02 15.71
#